data_AF-A0ABD2WWP6-F1
#
_entry.id   AF-A0ABD2WWP6-F1
#
_cell.length_a   1.000
_cell.length_b   1.000
_cell.length_c   1.000
_cell.angle_alpha   90.00
_cell.angle_beta   90.00
_cell.angle_gamma   90.00
#
_symmetry.space_group_name_H-M   'P 1'
#
loop_
_entity.id
_entity.type
_entity.pdbx_description
1 polymer ?
#
loop_
_entity_poly.entity_id
_entity_poly.type
_entity_poly.pdbx_seq_one_letter_code
_entity_poly.pdbx_strand_id
1 'polypeptide(L)'
;MATTSGDEDIIWVLLRGGADPNLTNKDGLTTLHFICNHEVDGDMAEMFFKINDEIQQTVQIDARDNLGRTPLQLAVSNFLPNVVDISHHIC
;
A
#
# COMPACT_ATOMS: atom_id res chain seq x y z
N MET A 1 -2.96 6.14 -15.51
CA MET A 1 -2.01 7.23 -15.85
C MET A 1 -0.67 6.77 -15.30
N ALA A 2 0.37 6.77 -16.11
CA ALA A 2 1.69 6.26 -15.71
C ALA A 2 2.26 7.15 -14.61
N THR A 3 2.33 6.62 -13.38
CA THR A 3 3.02 7.28 -12.27
C THR A 3 4.49 6.93 -12.40
N THR A 4 5.20 7.80 -13.10
CA THR A 4 6.62 7.73 -13.41
C THR A 4 7.43 7.91 -12.12
N SER A 5 8.25 6.93 -11.73
CA SER A 5 9.49 6.97 -10.91
C SER A 5 9.64 7.97 -9.73
N GLY A 6 9.22 9.22 -9.87
CA GLY A 6 9.28 10.25 -8.83
C GLY A 6 8.41 9.97 -7.60
N ASP A 7 7.29 9.25 -7.73
CA ASP A 7 6.48 8.89 -6.56
C ASP A 7 7.17 7.83 -5.69
N GLU A 8 7.95 6.94 -6.32
CA GLU A 8 8.77 5.95 -5.62
C GLU A 8 9.84 6.67 -4.79
N ASP A 9 10.59 7.59 -5.41
CA ASP A 9 11.62 8.40 -4.75
C ASP A 9 11.08 9.19 -3.55
N ILE A 10 9.87 9.74 -3.66
CA ILE A 10 9.24 10.49 -2.56
C ILE A 10 8.90 9.55 -1.40
N ILE A 11 8.31 8.37 -1.67
CA ILE A 11 8.01 7.37 -0.64
C ILE A 11 9.30 6.98 0.09
N TRP A 12 10.41 6.79 -0.62
CA TRP A 12 11.69 6.41 -0.03
C TRP A 12 12.30 7.47 0.88
N VAL A 13 12.31 8.73 0.44
CA VAL A 13 12.84 9.83 1.25
C VAL A 13 12.02 9.99 2.54
N LEU A 14 10.70 9.84 2.46
CA LEU A 14 9.83 9.95 3.62
C LEU A 14 10.06 8.80 4.61
N LEU A 15 10.16 7.55 4.13
CA LEU A 15 10.41 6.39 4.98
C LEU A 15 11.77 6.48 5.67
N ARG A 16 12.83 6.85 4.96
CA ARG A 16 14.15 7.09 5.56
C ARG A 16 14.16 8.25 6.55
N GLY A 17 13.24 9.21 6.39
CA GLY A 17 13.01 10.30 7.33
C GLY A 17 12.31 9.89 8.62
N GLY A 18 11.94 8.61 8.79
CA GLY A 18 11.20 8.13 9.96
C GLY A 18 9.70 8.40 9.87
N ALA A 19 9.14 8.58 8.67
CA ALA A 19 7.70 8.63 8.50
C ALA A 19 7.06 7.37 9.09
N ASP A 20 5.95 7.51 9.80
CA ASP A 20 5.23 6.35 10.36
C ASP A 20 4.55 5.58 9.22
N PRO A 21 4.90 4.30 8.99
CA PRO A 21 4.37 3.49 7.88
C PRO A 21 2.87 3.20 8.02
N ASN A 22 2.31 3.39 9.22
CA ASN A 22 0.91 3.08 9.55
C ASN A 22 -0.01 4.29 9.41
N LEU A 23 0.54 5.47 9.12
CA LEU A 23 -0.27 6.66 8.87
C LEU A 23 -1.18 6.44 7.67
N THR A 24 -2.44 6.77 7.86
CA THR A 24 -3.47 6.68 6.82
C THR A 24 -3.74 8.05 6.23
N ASN A 25 -3.98 8.10 4.92
CA ASN A 25 -4.56 9.28 4.28
C ASN A 25 -6.06 9.41 4.60
N LYS A 26 -6.75 10.35 3.94
CA LYS A 26 -8.21 10.57 4.10
C LYS A 26 -9.07 9.37 3.69
N ASP A 27 -8.54 8.47 2.88
CA ASP A 27 -9.20 7.27 2.37
C ASP A 27 -8.91 6.02 3.23
N GLY A 28 -8.17 6.19 4.34
CA GLY A 28 -7.74 5.07 5.18
C GLY A 28 -6.55 4.29 4.59
N LEU A 29 -5.94 4.79 3.50
CA LEU A 29 -4.83 4.11 2.84
C LEU A 29 -3.52 4.36 3.58
N THR A 30 -2.87 3.29 4.00
CA THR A 30 -1.48 3.29 4.50
C THR A 30 -0.47 3.24 3.36
N THR A 31 0.81 3.47 3.63
CA THR A 31 1.90 3.31 2.66
C THR A 31 1.86 1.94 1.98
N LEU A 32 1.55 0.88 2.72
CA LEU A 32 1.46 -0.48 2.18
C LEU A 32 0.32 -0.64 1.17
N HIS A 33 -0.80 0.09 1.33
CA HIS A 33 -1.85 0.12 0.31
C HIS A 33 -1.34 0.73 -1.00
N PHE A 34 -0.55 1.80 -0.95
CA PHE A 34 0.02 2.43 -2.17
C PHE A 34 0.98 1.51 -2.90
N ILE A 35 1.82 0.79 -2.16
CA ILE A 35 2.74 -0.22 -2.70
C ILE A 35 1.95 -1.34 -3.39
N CYS A 36 0.88 -1.83 -2.75
CA CYS A 36 0.01 -2.86 -3.32
C CYS A 36 -0.91 -2.36 -4.45
N ASN A 37 -1.13 -1.06 -4.57
CA ASN A 37 -1.99 -0.48 -5.60
C ASN A 37 -1.27 -0.24 -6.93
N HIS A 38 0.06 -0.14 -6.93
CA HIS A 38 0.85 -0.07 -8.15
C HIS A 38 1.04 -1.48 -8.75
N GLU A 39 1.36 -1.56 -10.05
CA GLU A 39 1.85 -2.83 -10.60
C GLU A 39 3.02 -3.27 -9.72
N VAL A 40 2.81 -4.38 -9.00
CA VAL A 40 3.66 -4.77 -7.88
C VAL A 40 5.07 -5.01 -8.41
N ASP A 41 5.91 -3.99 -8.30
CA ASP A 41 7.33 -4.18 -8.36
C ASP A 41 7.71 -4.81 -7.02
N GLY A 42 8.08 -6.09 -7.07
CA GLY A 42 8.49 -6.84 -5.87
C GLY A 42 9.60 -6.11 -5.11
N ASP A 43 10.41 -5.33 -5.83
CA ASP A 43 11.51 -4.54 -5.29
C ASP A 43 11.03 -3.45 -4.32
N MET A 44 9.85 -2.87 -4.55
CA MET A 44 9.27 -1.83 -3.68
C MET A 44 8.77 -2.42 -2.35
N ALA A 45 8.10 -3.57 -2.37
CA ALA A 45 7.65 -4.20 -1.14
C ALA A 45 8.83 -4.65 -0.26
N GLU A 46 9.85 -5.27 -0.87
CA GLU A 46 11.05 -5.72 -0.15
C GLU A 46 11.79 -4.54 0.49
N MET A 47 12.00 -3.47 -0.27
CA MET A 47 12.71 -2.28 0.22
C MET A 47 11.92 -1.56 1.32
N PHE A 48 10.60 -1.51 1.24
CA PHE A 48 9.76 -0.96 2.30
C PHE A 48 9.95 -1.71 3.63
N PHE A 49 9.88 -3.04 3.63
CA PHE A 49 10.08 -3.82 4.85
C PHE A 49 11.51 -3.67 5.38
N LYS A 50 12.50 -3.66 4.49
CA LYS A 50 13.90 -3.46 4.87
C LYS A 50 14.14 -2.13 5.57
N ILE A 51 13.64 -1.02 5.02
CA ILE A 51 13.81 0.31 5.64
C ILE A 51 13.15 0.35 7.02
N ASN A 52 11.91 -0.16 7.14
CA ASN A 52 11.21 -0.20 8.42
C ASN A 52 11.94 -1.06 9.46
N ASP A 53 12.54 -2.18 9.05
CA ASP A 53 13.39 -3.01 9.92
C ASP A 53 14.65 -2.25 10.36
N GLU A 54 15.35 -1.58 9.44
CA GLU A 54 16.55 -0.78 9.73
C GLU A 54 16.29 0.33 10.78
N ILE A 55 15.11 0.97 10.73
CA ILE A 55 14.71 2.03 11.68
C ILE A 55 13.80 1.54 12.81
N GLN A 56 13.64 0.22 12.96
CA GLN A 56 12.90 -0.43 14.04
C GLN A 56 11.44 0.04 14.15
N GLN A 57 10.78 0.25 13.00
CA GLN A 57 9.35 0.55 12.92
C GLN A 57 8.53 -0.72 12.72
N THR A 58 7.43 -0.83 13.49
CA THR A 58 6.46 -1.91 13.32
C THR A 58 5.47 -1.54 12.23
N VAL A 59 5.30 -2.43 11.24
CA VAL A 59 4.39 -2.24 10.11
C VAL A 59 3.09 -3.03 10.33
N GLN A 60 1.95 -2.35 10.27
CA GLN A 60 0.62 -2.95 10.29
C GLN A 60 0.24 -3.41 8.88
N ILE A 61 0.41 -4.71 8.61
CA ILE A 61 0.20 -5.27 7.27
C ILE A 61 -1.27 -5.48 6.87
N ASP A 62 -2.17 -5.52 7.85
CA ASP A 62 -3.61 -5.82 7.69
C ASP A 62 -4.50 -4.61 8.03
N ALA A 63 -3.92 -3.40 8.03
CA ALA A 63 -4.69 -2.17 8.14
C ALA A 63 -5.79 -2.13 7.08
N ARG A 64 -6.98 -1.61 7.41
CA ARG A 64 -8.11 -1.54 6.50
C ARG A 64 -8.33 -0.12 6.01
N ASP A 65 -8.51 0.04 4.70
CA ASP A 65 -8.96 1.30 4.10
C ASP A 65 -10.43 1.60 4.45
N ASN A 66 -10.94 2.75 4.00
CA ASN A 66 -12.34 3.14 4.23
C ASN A 66 -13.36 2.22 3.56
N LEU A 67 -12.95 1.36 2.63
CA LEU A 67 -13.77 0.33 2.01
C LEU A 67 -13.63 -1.04 2.73
N GLY A 68 -12.89 -1.08 3.84
CA GLY A 68 -12.67 -2.28 4.64
C GLY A 68 -11.63 -3.25 4.04
N ARG A 69 -10.89 -2.84 3.01
CA ARG A 69 -9.91 -3.66 2.29
C ARG A 69 -8.55 -3.55 2.95
N THR A 70 -7.84 -4.67 3.04
CA THR A 70 -6.40 -4.68 3.38
C THR A 70 -5.55 -4.33 2.15
N PRO A 71 -4.25 -3.99 2.32
CA PRO A 71 -3.35 -3.76 1.20
C PRO A 71 -3.34 -4.91 0.20
N LEU A 72 -3.28 -6.15 0.70
CA LEU A 72 -3.30 -7.34 -0.14
C LEU A 72 -4.63 -7.49 -0.90
N GLN A 73 -5.76 -7.19 -0.25
CA GLN A 73 -7.07 -7.23 -0.92
C GLN A 73 -7.17 -6.15 -2.01
N LEU A 74 -6.56 -4.98 -1.81
CA LEU A 74 -6.48 -3.94 -2.82
C LEU A 74 -5.65 -4.41 -4.04
N ALA A 75 -4.46 -4.99 -3.82
CA ALA A 75 -3.64 -5.59 -4.88
C ALA A 75 -4.42 -6.63 -5.70
N VAL A 76 -5.11 -7.55 -5.02
CA VAL A 76 -5.94 -8.56 -5.67
C VAL A 76 -7.07 -7.93 -6.47
N SER A 77 -7.72 -6.89 -5.94
CA SER A 77 -8.82 -6.20 -6.64
C SER A 77 -8.38 -5.50 -7.93
N ASN A 78 -7.17 -4.97 -7.96
CA ASN A 78 -6.60 -4.36 -9.16
C ASN A 78 -6.18 -5.39 -10.20
N PHE A 79 -5.69 -6.55 -9.77
CA PHE A 79 -5.26 -7.62 -10.67
C PHE A 79 -6.43 -8.49 -11.19
N LEU A 80 -7.51 -8.58 -10.41
CA LEU A 80 -8.71 -9.38 -10.69
C LEU A 80 -9.99 -8.53 -10.55
N PRO A 81 -10.19 -7.51 -11.40
CA PRO A 81 -11.32 -6.57 -11.28
C PRO A 81 -12.69 -7.27 -11.32
N ASN A 82 -12.80 -8.38 -12.04
CA ASN A 82 -14.05 -9.14 -12.18
C ASN A 82 -14.42 -10.01 -10.96
N VAL A 83 -13.50 -10.22 -10.01
CA VAL A 83 -13.74 -11.08 -8.84
C VAL A 83 -14.28 -10.27 -7.65
N VAL A 84 -14.01 -8.97 -7.60
CA VAL A 84 -14.33 -8.12 -6.44
C VAL A 84 -15.64 -7.35 -6.63
N ASP A 85 -16.17 -7.28 -7.86
CA ASP A 85 -17.45 -6.61 -8.15
C ASP A 85 -18.68 -7.37 -7.61
N ILE A 86 -18.49 -8.60 -7.13
CA ILE A 86 -19.57 -9.44 -6.59
C ILE A 86 -19.97 -9.02 -5.15
N SER A 87 -19.10 -8.30 -4.42
CA SER A 87 -19.40 -7.88 -3.04
C SER A 87 -20.14 -6.55 -2.93
N HIS A 88 -20.23 -5.75 -4.01
CA HIS A 88 -21.00 -4.49 -4.02
C HIS A 88 -22.45 -4.64 -4.54
N HIS A 89 -22.82 -5.82 -5.05
CA HIS A 89 -24.15 -6.09 -5.59
C HIS A 89 -25.08 -6.89 -4.67
N ILE A 90 -24.70 -7.12 -3.41
CA ILE A 90 -25.53 -7.80 -2.42
C ILE A 90 -25.88 -6.82 -1.30
N CYS A 91 -26.80 -5.89 -1.61
CA CYS A 91 -27.65 -5.21 -0.65
C CYS A 91 -29.08 -5.26 -1.18
#